data_AF-A0A1G3H6R5-F1
#
_entry.id   AF-A0A1G3H6R5-F1
#
_cell.length_a   1.000
_cell.length_b   1.000
_cell.length_c   1.000
_cell.angle_alpha   90.00
_cell.angle_beta   90.00
_cell.angle_gamma   90.00
#
_symmetry.space_group_name_H-M   'P 1'
#
loop_
_entity.id
_entity.type
_entity.pdbx_description
1 polymer ?
#
loop_
_entity_poly.entity_id
_entity_poly.type
_entity_poly.pdbx_seq_one_letter_code
_entity_poly.pdbx_strand_id
1 'polypeptide(L)' 'MPRNKCETLSIRTTAEIKDLIRQAADQEHRSVASMLEVLVLAHADQFGLKASAKPKKTNKKSAK' A
#
# COMPACT_ATOMS: atom_id res chain seq x y z
N MET A 1 -3.81 -18.95 6.24
CA MET A 1 -3.31 -17.56 6.22
C MET A 1 -4.35 -16.70 5.51
N PRO A 2 -4.90 -15.64 6.13
CA PRO A 2 -5.91 -14.83 5.48
C PRO A 2 -5.31 -14.23 4.21
N ARG A 3 -6.06 -14.31 3.11
CA ARG A 3 -5.70 -13.76 1.81
C ARG A 3 -5.77 -12.23 1.93
N ASN A 4 -4.68 -11.59 2.35
CA ASN A 4 -4.57 -10.15 2.29
C ASN A 4 -4.80 -9.77 0.82
N LYS A 5 -5.91 -9.09 0.55
CA LYS A 5 -6.29 -8.73 -0.81
C LYS A 5 -5.36 -7.60 -1.24
N CYS A 6 -4.35 -7.93 -2.03
CA CYS A 6 -3.52 -6.93 -2.68
C CYS A 6 -4.42 -6.12 -3.62
N GLU A 7 -4.43 -4.80 -3.45
CA GLU A 7 -5.11 -3.87 -4.34
C GLU A 7 -4.07 -3.25 -5.27
N THR A 8 -4.39 -3.11 -6.56
CA THR A 8 -3.44 -2.52 -7.51
C THR A 8 -3.53 -1.01 -7.45
N LEU A 9 -2.41 -0.35 -7.17
CA LEU A 9 -2.29 1.11 -7.17
C LEU A 9 -1.52 1.56 -8.42
N SER A 10 -2.17 2.30 -9.32
CA SER A 10 -1.52 2.89 -10.50
C SER A 10 -1.17 4.36 -10.21
N ILE A 11 0.10 4.71 -10.36
CA ILE A 11 0.62 6.05 -10.07
C ILE A 11 1.38 6.56 -11.30
N ARG A 12 1.15 7.82 -11.68
CA ARG A 12 1.96 8.54 -12.67
C ARG A 12 2.86 9.55 -11.94
N THR A 13 4.16 9.40 -12.11
CA THR A 13 5.21 10.25 -11.50
C THR A 13 6.26 10.62 -12.54
N THR A 14 7.17 11.51 -12.16
CA THR A 14 8.35 11.83 -12.97
C THR A 14 9.34 10.65 -13.01
N ALA A 15 10.22 10.65 -14.02
CA ALA A 15 11.25 9.62 -14.16
C ALA A 15 12.21 9.60 -12.96
N GLU A 16 12.51 10.76 -12.38
CA GLU A 16 13.40 10.90 -11.22
C GLU A 16 12.85 10.17 -9.99
N ILE A 17 11.57 10.36 -9.67
CA ILE A 17 10.92 9.68 -8.54
C ILE A 17 10.95 8.16 -8.73
N LYS A 18 10.71 7.69 -9.95
CA LYS A 18 10.76 6.26 -10.27
C LYS A 18 12.14 5.67 -10.02
N ASP A 19 13.20 6.41 -10.36
CA ASP A 19 14.57 5.95 -10.18
C ASP A 19 14.98 5.96 -8.70
N LEU A 20 14.67 7.04 -7.97
CA LEU A 20 14.95 7.16 -6.54
C LEU A 20 14.29 6.04 -5.71
N ILE A 21 13.02 5.74 -5.98
CA ILE A 21 12.32 4.66 -5.25
C ILE A 21 12.95 3.30 -5.55
N ARG A 22 13.40 3.09 -6.79
CA ARG A 22 14.07 1.85 -7.17
C ARG A 22 15.41 1.70 -6.45
N GLN A 23 16.24 2.73 -6.45
CA GLN A 23 17.52 2.74 -5.72
C GLN A 23 17.31 2.49 -4.22
N ALA A 24 16.31 3.14 -3.61
CA ALA A 24 15.97 2.90 -2.21
C ALA A 24 15.54 1.44 -1.97
N ALA A 25 14.69 0.90 -2.83
CA ALA A 25 14.22 -0.49 -2.72
C ALA A 25 15.37 -1.49 -2.87
N ASP A 26 16.29 -1.24 -3.78
CA ASP A 26 17.48 -2.06 -4.00
C ASP A 26 18.42 -2.04 -2.78
N GLN A 27 18.60 -0.88 -2.14
CA GLN A 27 19.42 -0.75 -0.91
C GLN A 27 18.85 -1.56 0.26
N GLU A 28 17.53 -1.66 0.40
CA GLU A 28 16.89 -2.42 1.47
C GLU A 28 16.59 -3.89 1.09
N HIS A 29 16.98 -4.32 -0.12
CA HIS A 29 16.66 -5.65 -0.66
C HIS A 29 15.16 -5.97 -0.65
N ARG A 30 14.30 -4.98 -0.94
CA ARG A 30 12.84 -5.14 -1.02
C ARG A 30 12.31 -4.78 -2.40
N SER A 31 11.07 -5.15 -2.68
CA SER A 31 10.40 -4.71 -3.90
C SER A 31 10.01 -3.23 -3.81
N VAL A 32 9.91 -2.57 -4.96
CA VAL A 32 9.40 -1.19 -5.07
C VAL A 32 8.02 -1.01 -4.42
N ALA A 33 7.15 -2.03 -4.54
CA ALA A 33 5.84 -2.02 -3.90
C ALA A 33 5.95 -2.01 -2.37
N SER A 34 6.82 -2.87 -1.81
CA SER A 34 7.03 -2.93 -0.36
C SER A 34 7.70 -1.65 0.16
N MET A 35 8.64 -1.07 -0.58
CA MET A 35 9.24 0.23 -0.25
C MET A 35 8.19 1.34 -0.20
N LEU A 36 7.28 1.38 -1.17
CA LEU A 36 6.17 2.33 -1.18
C LEU A 36 5.24 2.17 0.04
N GLU A 37 4.94 0.94 0.47
CA GLU A 37 4.15 0.72 1.68
C GLU A 37 4.84 1.30 2.92
N VAL A 38 6.14 1.07 3.08
CA VAL A 38 6.92 1.61 4.21
C VAL A 38 6.93 3.13 4.19
N LEU A 39 7.19 3.75 3.04
CA LEU A 39 7.20 5.21 2.89
C LEU A 39 5.84 5.83 3.21
N VAL A 40 4.75 5.22 2.73
CA VAL A 40 3.39 5.71 3.00
C VAL A 40 3.03 5.55 4.48
N LEU A 41 3.40 4.43 5.11
CA LEU A 41 3.16 4.22 6.54
C LEU A 41 3.97 5.19 7.40
N ALA A 42 5.24 5.40 7.09
CA ALA A 42 6.09 6.35 7.80
C ALA A 42 5.59 7.79 7.65
N HIS A 43 5.11 8.17 6.46
CA HIS A 43 4.45 9.45 6.25
C HIS A 43 3.16 9.54 7.07
N ALA A 44 2.30 8.53 7.00
CA ALA A 44 1.04 8.51 7.74
C ALA A 44 1.26 8.63 9.27
N ASP A 45 2.26 7.94 9.82
CA ASP A 45 2.62 8.01 11.24
C ASP A 45 3.04 9.42 11.66
N GLN A 46 3.90 10.09 10.86
CA GLN A 46 4.33 11.47 11.09
C GLN A 46 3.16 12.47 11.12
N PHE A 47 2.11 12.22 10.32
CA PHE A 47 0.92 13.08 10.24
C PHE A 47 -0.26 12.56 11.09
N GLY A 48 -0.08 11.48 11.86
CA GLY A 48 -1.14 10.88 12.68
C GLY A 48 -2.32 10.30 11.88
N LEU A 49 -2.11 9.99 10.60
CA LEU A 49 -3.13 9.45 9.70
C LEU A 49 -3.35 7.96 9.99
N LYS A 50 -4.58 7.59 10.35
CA LYS A 50 -4.97 6.18 10.55
C LYS A 50 -5.76 5.66 9.36
N ALA A 51 -5.34 4.53 8.80
CA ALA A 51 -6.08 3.84 7.76
C ALA A 51 -7.46 3.43 8.30
N SER A 52 -8.52 4.00 7.74
CA SER A 52 -9.89 3.61 8.06
C SER A 52 -10.17 2.25 7.42
N ALA A 53 -9.89 1.17 8.12
CA ALA A 53 -10.31 -0.17 7.73
C ALA A 53 -11.84 -0.24 7.78
N LYS A 54 -12.54 0.20 6.73
CA LYS A 54 -13.97 -0.09 6.58
C LYS A 54 -14.11 -1.59 6.28
N PRO A 55 -14.70 -2.40 7.17
CA PRO A 55 -14.99 -3.79 6.83
C PRO A 55 -16.00 -3.77 5.68
N LYS A 56 -15.64 -4.35 4.52
CA LYS A 56 -16.60 -4.64 3.46
C LYS A 56 -17.71 -5.48 4.08
N LYS A 57 -18.92 -4.92 4.21
CA LYS A 57 -20.12 -5.65 4.62
C LYS A 57 -20.30 -6.85 3.70
N THR A 58 -20.12 -8.04 4.24
CA THR A 58 -20.54 -9.29 3.60
C THR A 58 -22.06 -9.29 3.55
N ASN A 59 -22.61 -9.10 2.35
CA ASN A 59 -24.04 -9.16 2.12
C ASN A 59 -24.50 -10.63 2.25
N LYS A 60 -24.90 -11.07 3.45
CA LYS A 60 -25.63 -12.33 3.64
C LYS A 60 -27.04 -12.13 3.05
N LYS A 61 -27.24 -12.56 1.79
CA LYS A 61 -28.58 -12.82 1.27
C LYS A 61 -29.11 -14.08 1.95
N SER A 62 -29.98 -13.87 2.94
CA SER A 62 -30.91 -14.88 3.42
C SER A 62 -31.92 -15.14 2.30
N ALA A 63 -31.87 -16.31 1.67
CA ALA A 63 -32.97 -16.81 0.87
C ALA A 63 -33.83 -17.68 1.79
N LYS A 64 -35.09 -17.26 1.92
CA LYS A 64 -36.20 -17.92 2.61
C LYS A 64 -36.78 -19.01 1.71
#